data_AF-A0A7Y2AGI9-F1
#
_entry.id   AF-A0A7Y2AGI9-F1
#
_cell.length_a   1.000
_cell.length_b   1.000
_cell.length_c   1.000
_cell.angle_alpha   90.00
_cell.angle_beta   90.00
_cell.angle_gamma   90.00
#
_symmetry.space_group_name_H-M   'P 1'
#
loop_
_entity.id
_entity.type
_entity.pdbx_description
1 polymer ?
#
loop_
_entity_poly.entity_id
_entity_poly.type
_entity_poly.pdbx_seq_one_letter_code
_entity_poly.pdbx_strand_id
1 'polypeptide(L)'
;DGRVISGVIAKNSKKELQVMTNLLTPKILTSVPKDAIDEQLKSKISAMPKGLLDVLTKEEIGDLMTFLQSDGFQLPEHLKKMHTRMHAE
;
A
#
# COMPACT_ATOMS: atom_id res chain seq x y z
N ASP A 1 8.61 -18.95 -20.30
CA ASP A 1 8.56 -17.54 -20.81
C ASP A 1 9.55 -16.57 -20.15
N GLY A 2 10.36 -16.98 -19.16
CA GLY A 2 11.44 -16.13 -18.63
C GLY A 2 11.00 -14.80 -18.00
N ARG A 3 9.72 -14.66 -17.63
CA ARG A 3 9.14 -13.43 -17.10
C ARG A 3 9.50 -13.28 -15.62
N VAL A 4 10.00 -12.12 -15.23
CA VAL A 4 10.22 -11.75 -13.82
C VAL A 4 9.10 -10.83 -13.37
N ILE A 5 8.40 -11.22 -12.31
CA ILE A 5 7.34 -10.42 -11.69
C ILE A 5 7.84 -9.97 -10.32
N SER A 6 7.86 -8.66 -10.10
CA SER A 6 8.20 -8.05 -8.82
C SER A 6 7.01 -7.25 -8.29
N GLY A 7 6.76 -7.33 -6.99
CA GLY A 7 5.64 -6.66 -6.37
C GLY A 7 5.38 -7.16 -4.95
N VAL A 8 4.29 -6.66 -4.36
CA VAL A 8 3.85 -7.04 -3.01
C VAL A 8 2.76 -8.10 -3.13
N ILE A 9 2.88 -9.19 -2.37
CA ILE A 9 1.86 -10.24 -2.34
C ILE A 9 0.67 -9.74 -1.52
N ALA A 10 -0.44 -9.45 -2.20
CA ALA A 10 -1.69 -9.03 -1.57
C ALA A 10 -2.47 -10.23 -1.03
N LYS A 11 -2.42 -11.38 -1.72
CA LYS A 11 -3.09 -12.61 -1.31
C LYS A 11 -2.28 -13.83 -1.74
N ASN A 12 -2.23 -14.83 -0.87
CA ASN A 12 -1.57 -16.10 -1.12
C ASN A 12 -2.59 -17.23 -0.94
N SER A 13 -2.93 -17.92 -2.02
CA SER A 13 -3.85 -19.07 -2.00
C SER A 13 -3.11 -20.38 -2.30
N LYS A 14 -3.82 -21.52 -2.25
CA LYS A 14 -3.21 -22.82 -2.60
C LYS A 14 -2.81 -22.93 -4.07
N LYS A 15 -3.49 -22.22 -4.98
CA LYS A 15 -3.30 -22.36 -6.44
C LYS A 15 -2.63 -21.15 -7.08
N GLU A 16 -2.87 -19.95 -6.56
CA GLU A 16 -2.39 -18.70 -7.14
C GLU A 16 -1.85 -17.73 -6.09
N LEU A 17 -0.93 -16.87 -6.53
CA LEU A 17 -0.52 -15.65 -5.84
C LEU A 17 -1.17 -14.44 -6.52
N GLN A 18 -1.69 -13.51 -5.73
CA GLN A 18 -2.12 -12.21 -6.25
C GLN A 18 -1.08 -11.16 -5.84
N VAL A 19 -0.43 -10.59 -6.84
CA VAL A 19 0.71 -9.69 -6.68
C VAL A 19 0.32 -8.29 -7.14
N MET A 20 0.52 -7.31 -6.26
CA MET A 20 0.43 -5.90 -6.57
C MET A 20 1.77 -5.47 -7.20
N THR A 21 1.80 -5.39 -8.52
CA THR A 21 2.97 -4.99 -9.32
C THR A 21 3.11 -3.48 -9.41
N ASN A 22 2.02 -2.74 -9.24
CA ASN A 22 1.99 -1.29 -9.15
C ASN A 22 1.27 -0.84 -7.88
N LEU A 23 2.01 -0.21 -6.96
CA LEU A 23 1.51 0.25 -5.67
C LEU A 23 0.60 1.49 -5.77
N LEU A 24 0.61 2.21 -6.90
CA LEU A 24 -0.28 3.34 -7.15
C LEU A 24 -1.70 2.89 -7.52
N THR A 25 -1.86 1.62 -7.89
CA THR A 25 -3.15 1.03 -8.31
C THR A 25 -3.45 -0.23 -7.49
N PRO A 26 -3.67 -0.13 -6.17
CA PRO A 26 -3.69 -1.29 -5.27
C PRO A 26 -4.86 -2.26 -5.48
N LYS A 27 -5.88 -1.83 -6.24
CA LYS A 27 -7.03 -2.67 -6.61
C LYS A 27 -6.75 -3.57 -7.82
N ILE A 28 -5.71 -3.27 -8.60
CA ILE A 28 -5.34 -4.01 -9.79
C ILE A 28 -4.24 -4.99 -9.40
N LEU A 29 -4.59 -6.29 -9.36
CA LEU A 29 -3.68 -7.36 -8.96
C LEU A 29 -3.35 -8.25 -10.15
N THR A 30 -2.08 -8.63 -10.27
CA THR A 30 -1.62 -9.63 -11.23
C THR A 30 -1.74 -11.01 -10.58
N SER A 31 -2.54 -11.91 -11.16
CA SER A 31 -2.59 -13.31 -10.71
C SER A 31 -1.47 -14.12 -11.34
N VAL A 32 -0.75 -14.86 -10.50
CA VAL A 32 0.34 -15.77 -10.89
C VAL A 32 0.01 -17.17 -10.38
N PRO A 33 -0.27 -18.14 -11.27
CA PRO A 33 -0.43 -19.54 -10.90
C PRO A 33 0.85 -20.08 -10.27
N LYS A 34 0.74 -20.84 -9.17
CA LYS A 34 1.90 -21.33 -8.42
C LYS A 34 2.69 -22.40 -9.16
N ASP A 35 2.01 -23.18 -9.99
CA ASP A 35 2.57 -24.18 -10.89
C ASP A 35 3.42 -23.56 -12.01
N ALA A 36 3.23 -22.27 -12.31
CA ALA A 36 4.02 -21.53 -13.28
C ALA A 36 5.22 -20.77 -12.67
N ILE A 37 5.49 -20.93 -11.36
CA ILE A 37 6.58 -20.25 -10.66
C ILE A 37 7.77 -21.21 -10.53
N ASP A 38 8.85 -20.90 -11.25
CA ASP A 38 10.10 -21.65 -11.13
C ASP A 38 10.85 -21.28 -9.83
N GLU A 39 10.90 -19.99 -9.48
CA GLU A 39 11.60 -19.50 -8.29
C GLU A 39 10.87 -18.28 -7.69
N GLN A 40 10.89 -18.18 -6.35
CA GLN A 40 10.37 -17.03 -5.62
C GLN A 40 11.40 -16.55 -4.59
N LEU A 41 11.84 -15.31 -4.73
CA LEU A 41 12.82 -14.68 -3.84
C LEU A 41 12.23 -13.47 -3.12
N LYS A 42 12.60 -13.27 -1.86
CA LYS A 42 12.26 -12.03 -1.14
C LYS A 42 13.14 -10.89 -1.66
N SER A 43 12.50 -9.82 -2.11
CA SER A 43 13.21 -8.61 -2.52
C SER A 43 13.98 -7.98 -1.36
N LYS A 44 15.20 -7.53 -1.63
CA LYS A 44 16.00 -6.68 -0.72
C LYS A 44 15.73 -5.19 -0.93
N ILE A 45 14.98 -4.84 -1.96
CA ILE A 45 14.65 -3.47 -2.35
C ILE A 45 13.28 -3.13 -1.77
N SER A 46 13.25 -2.14 -0.88
CA SER A 46 12.02 -1.57 -0.34
C SER A 46 11.36 -0.66 -1.36
N ALA A 47 10.03 -0.68 -1.43
CA ALA A 47 9.27 0.33 -2.16
C ALA A 47 9.27 1.69 -1.45
N MET A 48 9.51 1.71 -0.13
CA MET A 48 9.74 2.96 0.60
C MET A 48 11.19 3.41 0.40
N PRO A 49 11.42 4.62 -0.14
CA PRO A 49 12.75 5.15 -0.34
C PRO A 49 13.49 5.33 0.99
N LYS A 50 14.81 5.24 0.94
CA LYS A 50 15.66 5.58 2.09
C LYS A 50 15.44 7.05 2.46
N GLY A 51 15.44 7.31 3.76
CA GLY A 51 15.30 8.65 4.32
C GLY A 51 13.89 9.25 4.25
N LEU A 52 12.88 8.47 3.86
CA LEU A 52 11.48 8.93 3.83
C LEU A 52 11.02 9.51 5.18
N LEU A 53 11.48 8.93 6.30
CA LEU A 53 11.10 9.34 7.65
C LEU A 53 12.14 10.27 8.31
N ASP A 54 13.27 10.57 7.66
CA ASP A 54 14.38 11.32 8.27
C ASP A 54 14.02 12.78 8.55
N VAL A 55 13.00 13.30 7.85
CA VAL A 55 12.48 14.65 8.04
C VAL A 55 11.51 14.77 9.22
N LEU A 56 11.09 13.64 9.79
CA LEU A 56 10.11 13.59 10.88
C LEU A 56 10.81 13.41 12.22
N THR A 57 10.31 14.11 13.23
CA THR A 57 10.66 13.87 14.62
C THR A 57 10.02 12.57 15.12
N LYS A 58 10.51 12.05 16.26
CA LYS A 58 9.96 10.84 16.89
C LYS A 58 8.47 10.98 17.22
N GLU A 59 8.04 12.18 17.61
CA GLU A 59 6.65 12.50 17.94
C GLU A 59 5.77 12.44 16.68
N GLU A 60 6.21 13.08 15.58
CA GLU A 60 5.50 13.08 14.29
C GLU A 60 5.41 11.68 13.67
N ILE A 61 6.42 10.82 13.86
CA ILE A 61 6.35 9.41 13.46
C ILE A 61 5.26 8.68 14.26
N GLY A 62 5.15 8.98 15.55
CA GLY A 62 4.08 8.46 16.42
C GLY A 62 2.70 8.87 15.92
N ASP A 63 2.52 10.17 15.64
CA ASP A 63 1.27 10.71 15.11
C ASP A 63 0.91 10.09 13.76
N LEU A 64 1.88 9.91 12.86
CA LEU A 64 1.68 9.23 11.57
C LEU A 64 1.25 7.78 11.77
N MET A 65 1.87 7.04 12.69
CA MET A 65 1.48 5.66 12.97
C MET A 65 0.07 5.58 13.54
N THR A 66 -0.28 6.47 14.47
CA THR A 66 -1.63 6.58 15.01
C THR A 66 -2.65 6.90 13.91
N PHE A 67 -2.31 7.82 13.01
CA PHE A 67 -3.14 8.13 11.85
C PHE A 67 -3.39 6.90 10.96
N LEU A 68 -2.34 6.14 10.63
CA LEU A 68 -2.45 4.93 9.78
C LEU A 68 -3.22 3.79 10.46
N GLN A 69 -3.13 3.67 11.79
CA GLN A 69 -3.84 2.64 12.55
C GLN A 69 -5.28 3.01 12.87
N SER A 70 -5.63 4.30 12.84
CA SER A 70 -7.00 4.75 13.03
C SER A 70 -7.87 4.30 11.84
N ASP A 71 -9.12 3.92 12.09
CA ASP A 71 -10.10 3.48 11.07
C ASP A 71 -10.61 4.64 10.18
N GLY A 72 -9.67 5.40 9.63
CA GLY A 72 -9.92 6.68 9.00
C GLY A 72 -9.92 7.81 10.03
N PHE A 73 -9.08 8.81 9.76
CA PHE A 73 -9.12 10.10 10.41
C PHE A 73 -10.56 10.60 10.55
N GLN A 74 -11.08 10.62 11.78
CA GLN A 74 -12.27 11.39 12.08
C GLN A 74 -11.88 12.85 11.88
N LEU A 75 -12.26 13.44 10.74
CA LEU A 75 -12.04 14.86 10.49
C LEU A 75 -12.52 15.64 11.73
N PRO A 76 -11.69 16.52 12.32
CA PRO A 76 -12.14 17.38 13.39
C PRO A 76 -13.43 18.11 13.01
N GLU A 77 -14.39 18.23 13.92
CA GLU A 77 -15.74 18.77 13.64
C GLU A 77 -15.74 20.13 12.93
N HIS A 78 -14.72 20.96 13.16
CA HIS A 78 -14.57 22.26 12.52
C HIS A 78 -14.11 22.19 11.05
N LEU A 79 -13.46 21.10 10.62
CA LEU A 79 -13.03 20.86 9.24
C LEU A 79 -14.08 20.10 8.41
N LYS A 80 -15.03 19.40 9.04
CA LYS A 80 -16.14 18.70 8.35
C LYS A 80 -17.02 19.67 7.54
N LYS A 81 -17.15 20.92 7.98
CA LYS A 81 -18.06 21.93 7.38
C LYS A 81 -17.59 22.52 6.04
N MET A 82 -16.32 22.34 5.66
CA MET A 82 -15.80 22.90 4.40
C MET A 82 -15.91 21.97 3.19
N HIS A 83 -16.11 20.66 3.40
CA HIS A 83 -16.15 19.70 2.27
C HIS A 83 -17.56 19.44 1.72
N THR A 84 -18.62 19.87 2.41
CA THR A 84 -20.02 19.61 1.98
C THR A 84 -20.53 20.59 0.91
N ARG A 85 -19.78 21.66 0.58
CA ARG A 85 -20.24 22.72 -0.33
C ARG A 85 -19.78 22.58 -1.79
N MET A 86 -19.21 21.45 -2.19
CA MET A 86 -18.68 21.27 -3.56
C MET A 86 -19.15 19.99 -4.25
N HIS A 87 -20.31 19.43 -3.86
CA HIS A 87 -20.99 18.34 -4.57
C HIS A 87 -22.51 18.47 -4.56
N ALA A 88 -23.02 19.70 -4.61
CA ALA A 88 -24.44 19.97 -4.84
C ALA A 88 -24.58 21.05 -5.90
N GLU A 89 -24.32 20.65 -7.15
CA GLU A 89 -25.11 20.98 -8.37
C GLU A 89 -24.62 20.10 -9.52
#